data_AF-A0A8H4NM65-F1
#
_entry.id   AF-A0A8H4NM65-F1
#
_cell.length_a   1.000
_cell.length_b   1.000
_cell.length_c   1.000
_cell.angle_alpha   90.00
_cell.angle_beta   90.00
_cell.angle_gamma   90.00
#
_symmetry.space_group_name_H-M   'P 1'
#
loop_
_entity.id
_entity.type
_entity.pdbx_description
1 polymer ?
#
loop_
_entity_poly.entity_id
_entity_poly.type
_entity_poly.pdbx_seq_one_letter_code
_entity_poly.pdbx_strand_id
1 'polypeptide(L)'
;MTSRNLNKTWRDIVFEQYEADHAADVPFPIRYMIYGDQWKTDILIEIPNKIDAPVFRQALLHAASSRRLEKDPAYKDDLISIRARIPPSKNDAHPQGDAAAAGNSG
;
A
#
# COMPACT_ATOMS: atom_id res chain seq x y z
N MET A 1 -9.04 5.56 23.29
CA MET A 1 -9.06 6.53 22.18
C MET A 1 -7.67 7.15 22.09
N THR A 2 -6.87 6.75 21.11
CA THR A 2 -5.57 7.38 20.87
C THR A 2 -5.79 8.65 20.05
N SER A 3 -5.38 9.79 20.62
CA SER A 3 -5.40 11.09 19.97
C SER A 3 -4.65 11.01 18.64
N ARG A 4 -5.36 11.12 17.52
CA ARG A 4 -4.72 11.27 16.21
C ARG A 4 -4.14 12.67 16.17
N ASN A 5 -2.83 12.76 16.33
CA ASN A 5 -2.08 14.00 16.23
C ASN A 5 -2.23 14.54 14.79
N LEU A 6 -3.13 15.51 14.59
CA LEU A 6 -3.48 16.10 13.30
C LEU A 6 -2.31 16.80 12.59
N ASN A 7 -1.17 16.97 13.28
CA ASN A 7 0.05 17.56 12.73
C ASN A 7 0.98 16.53 12.04
N LYS A 8 0.68 15.23 12.11
CA LYS A 8 1.51 14.19 11.48
C LYS A 8 1.16 14.05 10.00
N THR A 9 2.18 14.07 9.16
CA THR A 9 2.02 13.75 7.73
C THR A 9 1.83 12.25 7.54
N TRP A 10 1.32 11.83 6.37
CA TRP A 10 1.21 10.40 6.06
C TRP A 10 2.56 9.68 6.12
N ARG A 11 3.67 10.40 5.82
CA ARG A 11 5.04 9.88 5.93
C ARG A 11 5.39 9.55 7.37
N ASP A 12 5.09 10.44 8.30
CA ASP A 12 5.38 10.24 9.73
C ASP A 12 4.62 9.03 10.27
N ILE A 13 3.35 8.87 9.89
CA ILE A 13 2.52 7.72 10.29
C ILE A 13 3.13 6.42 9.75
N VAL A 14 3.57 6.40 8.49
CA VAL A 14 4.18 5.23 7.87
C VAL A 14 5.55 4.91 8.47
N PHE A 15 6.35 5.91 8.85
CA PHE A 15 7.61 5.70 9.56
C PHE A 15 7.40 5.04 10.92
N GLU A 16 6.48 5.58 11.72
CA GLU A 16 6.19 5.02 13.05
C GLU A 16 5.66 3.59 12.97
N GLN A 17 4.80 3.32 12.00
CA GLN A 17 4.29 1.98 11.76
C GLN A 17 5.40 1.02 11.33
N TYR A 18 6.28 1.44 10.42
CA TYR A 18 7.40 0.61 9.96
C TYR A 18 8.41 0.32 11.06
N GLU A 19 8.74 1.30 11.90
CA GLU A 19 9.66 1.08 13.02
C GLU A 19 9.09 0.05 14.02
N ALA A 20 7.79 0.14 14.32
CA ALA A 20 7.12 -0.83 15.19
C ALA A 20 7.10 -2.23 14.56
N ASP A 21 6.76 -2.33 13.29
CA ASP A 21 6.69 -3.60 12.55
C ASP A 21 8.08 -4.23 12.36
N HIS A 22 9.10 -3.40 12.11
CA HIS A 22 10.49 -3.83 12.02
C HIS A 22 11.01 -4.37 13.37
N ALA A 23 10.66 -3.71 14.48
CA ALA A 23 11.00 -4.16 15.83
C ALA A 23 10.24 -5.44 16.24
N ALA A 24 9.03 -5.63 15.73
CA ALA A 24 8.21 -6.83 15.92
C ALA A 24 8.56 -7.98 14.96
N ASP A 25 9.53 -7.77 14.06
CA ASP A 25 9.97 -8.76 13.05
C ASP A 25 8.82 -9.34 12.23
N VAL A 26 7.89 -8.49 11.79
CA VAL A 26 6.74 -8.95 11.00
C VAL A 26 7.17 -9.55 9.65
N PRO A 27 6.45 -10.56 9.13
CA PRO A 27 6.79 -11.17 7.86
C PRO A 27 6.54 -10.23 6.67
N PHE A 28 7.42 -10.33 5.67
CA PHE A 28 7.35 -9.57 4.42
C PHE A 28 6.62 -10.37 3.32
N PRO A 29 5.95 -9.71 2.35
CA PRO A 29 5.92 -8.25 2.14
C PRO A 29 4.97 -7.53 3.11
N ILE A 30 5.37 -6.36 3.57
CA ILE A 30 4.53 -5.48 4.38
C ILE A 30 3.73 -4.55 3.47
N ARG A 31 2.45 -4.33 3.79
CA ARG A 31 1.55 -3.47 3.03
C ARG A 31 0.85 -2.48 3.95
N TYR A 32 1.03 -1.20 3.66
CA TYR A 32 0.32 -0.11 4.33
C TYR A 32 -0.70 0.50 3.39
N MET A 33 -1.86 0.85 3.95
CA MET A 33 -2.87 1.66 3.28
C MET A 33 -3.04 2.94 4.09
N ILE A 34 -2.78 4.09 3.46
CA ILE A 34 -2.85 5.39 4.12
C ILE A 34 -3.39 6.45 3.16
N TYR A 35 -4.07 7.46 3.71
CA TYR A 35 -4.49 8.61 2.92
C TYR A 35 -3.30 9.52 2.60
N GLY A 36 -2.95 9.62 1.32
CA GLY A 36 -1.93 10.52 0.82
C GLY A 36 -2.51 11.91 0.63
N ASP A 37 -2.33 12.79 1.62
CA ASP A 37 -2.83 14.17 1.62
C ASP A 37 -2.41 14.99 0.39
N GLN A 38 -1.26 14.66 -0.18
CA GLN A 38 -0.68 15.23 -1.39
C GLN A 38 -1.49 14.90 -2.65
N TRP A 39 -1.99 13.68 -2.77
CA TRP A 39 -2.73 13.19 -3.94
C TRP A 39 -4.25 13.13 -3.70
N LYS A 40 -4.68 13.47 -2.48
CA LYS A 40 -6.08 13.43 -2.02
C LYS A 40 -6.74 12.07 -2.23
N THR A 41 -5.97 10.99 -2.16
CA THR A 41 -6.44 9.62 -2.37
C THR A 41 -5.77 8.65 -1.40
N ASP A 42 -6.40 7.49 -1.21
CA ASP A 42 -5.76 6.36 -0.52
C ASP A 42 -4.60 5.85 -1.38
N ILE A 43 -3.44 5.67 -0.75
CA ILE A 43 -2.26 5.07 -1.36
C ILE A 43 -1.94 3.75 -0.67
N LEU A 44 -1.43 2.81 -1.46
CA LEU A 44 -0.88 1.54 -1.01
C LEU A 44 0.63 1.63 -1.10
N ILE A 45 1.30 1.35 0.01
CA ILE A 45 2.76 1.27 0.11
C ILE A 45 3.11 -0.18 0.39
N GLU A 46 3.88 -0.80 -0.50
CA GLU A 46 4.39 -2.16 -0.37
C GLU A 46 5.90 -2.13 -0.15
N ILE A 47 6.35 -2.94 0.80
CA ILE A 47 7.76 -3.11 1.14
C ILE A 47 8.04 -4.60 0.96
N PRO A 48 8.78 -5.00 -0.10
CA PRO A 48 8.91 -6.40 -0.49
C PRO A 48 9.83 -7.20 0.42
N ASN A 49 10.85 -6.56 1.01
CA ASN A 49 11.88 -7.21 1.82
C ASN A 49 12.16 -6.43 3.09
N LYS A 50 12.70 -7.12 4.11
CA LYS A 50 13.20 -6.46 5.32
C LYS A 50 14.36 -5.55 4.98
N ILE A 51 14.23 -4.27 5.32
CA ILE A 51 15.25 -3.24 5.15
C ILE A 51 15.39 -2.47 6.46
N ASP A 52 16.55 -1.89 6.72
CA ASP A 52 16.73 -1.14 7.96
C ASP A 52 15.83 0.11 7.96
N ALA A 53 15.32 0.51 9.14
CA ALA A 53 14.47 1.68 9.28
C ALA A 53 15.06 2.98 8.67
N PRO A 54 16.38 3.27 8.76
CA PRO A 54 16.97 4.41 8.06
C PRO A 54 16.91 4.30 6.54
N VAL A 55 17.11 3.09 5.98
CA VAL A 55 17.02 2.82 4.54
C VAL A 55 15.60 3.02 4.05
N PHE A 56 14.63 2.48 4.79
CA PHE A 56 13.21 2.72 4.52
C PHE A 56 12.86 4.21 4.53
N ARG A 57 13.33 4.94 5.54
CA ARG A 57 13.08 6.38 5.67
C ARG A 57 13.59 7.15 4.45
N GLN A 58 14.81 6.84 4.02
CA GLN A 58 15.41 7.47 2.84
C GLN A 58 14.65 7.11 1.55
N ALA A 59 14.27 5.84 1.37
CA ALA A 59 13.51 5.38 0.21
C ALA A 59 12.14 6.08 0.11
N LEU A 60 11.40 6.17 1.22
CA LEU A 60 10.09 6.83 1.24
C LEU A 60 10.19 8.33 0.98
N LEU A 61 11.19 9.01 1.54
CA LEU A 61 11.42 10.43 1.29
C LEU A 61 11.82 10.68 -0.17
N HIS A 62 12.62 9.80 -0.76
CA HIS A 62 12.99 9.86 -2.17
C HIS A 62 11.76 9.70 -3.07
N ALA A 63 10.95 8.67 -2.83
CA ALA A 63 9.71 8.44 -3.58
C ALA A 63 8.74 9.63 -3.47
N ALA A 64 8.47 10.11 -2.25
CA ALA A 64 7.59 11.24 -2.02
C ALA A 64 8.10 12.54 -2.68
N SER A 65 9.42 12.75 -2.69
CA SER A 65 10.02 13.92 -3.33
C SER A 65 9.95 13.83 -4.87
N SER A 66 10.23 12.65 -5.43
CA SER A 66 10.19 12.41 -6.88
C SER A 66 8.78 12.57 -7.47
N ARG A 67 7.74 12.28 -6.69
CA ARG A 67 6.33 12.41 -7.09
C ARG A 67 5.68 13.69 -6.60
N ARG A 68 6.47 14.67 -6.14
CA ARG A 68 5.90 15.80 -5.40
C ARG A 68 4.92 16.64 -6.22
N LEU A 69 5.21 16.82 -7.51
CA LEU A 69 4.43 17.61 -8.46
C LEU A 69 3.53 16.74 -9.34
N GLU A 70 3.62 15.42 -9.20
CA GLU A 70 2.87 14.47 -10.01
C GLU A 70 1.48 14.25 -9.43
N LYS A 71 0.48 14.14 -10.30
CA LYS A 71 -0.89 13.80 -9.90
C LYS A 71 -1.03 12.33 -9.51
N ASP A 72 -0.21 11.48 -10.10
CA ASP A 72 -0.20 10.05 -9.84
C ASP A 72 0.85 9.71 -8.76
N PRO A 73 0.47 9.07 -7.63
CA PRO A 73 1.41 8.60 -6.63
C PRO A 73 2.25 7.39 -7.08
N ALA A 74 1.99 6.81 -8.25
CA ALA A 74 2.66 5.59 -8.71
C ALA A 74 4.20 5.73 -8.72
N TYR A 75 4.86 4.98 -7.85
CA TYR A 75 6.31 4.91 -7.75
C TYR A 75 6.70 3.45 -7.48
N LYS A 76 7.82 3.01 -8.05
CA LYS A 76 8.34 1.68 -7.80
C LYS A 76 9.85 1.69 -7.98
N ASP A 77 10.55 1.13 -7.00
CA ASP A 77 11.95 0.75 -7.09
C ASP A 77 12.15 -0.63 -6.43
N ASP A 78 13.39 -0.99 -6.14
CA ASP A 78 13.76 -2.28 -5.53
C ASP A 78 13.40 -2.36 -4.03
N LEU A 79 13.14 -1.22 -3.38
CA LEU A 79 12.94 -1.11 -1.94
C LEU A 79 11.46 -0.93 -1.57
N ILE A 80 10.71 -0.16 -2.36
CA ILE A 80 9.30 0.15 -2.09
C ILE A 80 8.49 0.31 -3.39
N SER A 81 7.19 0.04 -3.29
CA SER A 81 6.20 0.40 -4.30
C SER A 81 5.11 1.26 -3.67
N ILE A 82 4.77 2.38 -4.30
CA ILE A 82 3.64 3.24 -3.94
C ILE A 82 2.67 3.25 -5.12
N ARG A 83 1.39 3.08 -4.86
CA ARG A 83 0.35 3.23 -5.90
C ARG A 83 -0.94 3.78 -5.32
N ALA A 84 -1.72 4.48 -6.13
CA ALA A 84 -3.08 4.84 -5.76
C ALA A 84 -3.91 3.57 -5.56
N ARG A 85 -4.77 3.58 -4.54
CA ARG A 85 -5.82 2.57 -4.43
C ARG A 85 -6.83 2.84 -5.54
N ILE A 86 -6.84 1.98 -6.55
CA ILE A 86 -7.92 1.96 -7.53
C ILE A 86 -9.17 1.46 -6.78
N PRO A 87 -10.27 2.23 -6.72
CA PRO A 87 -11.53 1.70 -6.20
C PRO A 87 -11.88 0.45 -7.00
N PRO A 88 -12.37 -0.63 -6.37
CA PRO A 88 -12.84 -1.79 -7.12
C PRO A 88 -13.81 -1.27 -8.19
N SER A 89 -13.47 -1.51 -9.45
CA SER A 89 -14.36 -1.17 -10.55
C SER A 89 -15.66 -1.91 -10.30
N LYS A 90 -16.81 -1.23 -10.40
CA LYS A 90 -18.13 -1.86 -10.24
C LYS A 90 -18.40 -3.00 -11.26
N ASN A 91 -17.44 -3.31 -12.13
CA ASN A 91 -17.55 -4.27 -13.21
C ASN A 91 -16.94 -5.65 -12.90
N ASP A 92 -16.32 -5.85 -11.72
CA ASP A 92 -15.87 -7.19 -11.30
C ASP A 92 -17.01 -8.01 -10.65
N ALA A 93 -18.20 -7.93 -11.23
CA ALA A 93 -19.22 -8.96 -11.04
C ALA A 93 -18.68 -10.25 -11.69
N HIS A 94 -18.08 -11.12 -10.88
CA HIS A 94 -17.83 -12.51 -11.25
C HIS A 94 -19.09 -13.08 -11.90
N PRO A 95 -19.05 -13.63 -13.14
CA PRO A 95 -20.07 -14.57 -13.57
C PRO A 95 -19.92 -15.79 -12.65
N GLN A 96 -20.84 -15.92 -11.71
CA GLN A 96 -20.94 -17.07 -10.83
C GLN A 96 -21.13 -18.30 -11.72
N GLY A 97 -20.22 -19.26 -11.52
CA GLY A 97 -19.96 -20.36 -12.44
C GLY A 97 -21.20 -21.14 -12.86
N ASP A 98 -21.17 -21.55 -14.12
CA ASP A 98 -21.83 -22.74 -14.64
C ASP A 98 -21.54 -23.93 -13.71
N ALA A 99 -22.49 -24.22 -12.83
CA ALA A 99 -22.53 -25.46 -12.06
C ALA A 99 -23.41 -26.46 -12.81
N ALA A 100 -22.72 -27.30 -13.58
CA ALA A 100 -23.04 -28.66 -14.03
C ALA A 100 -24.44 -29.23 -13.75
N ALA A 101 -25.07 -29.76 -14.81
CA ALA A 101 -25.84 -30.99 -14.71
C ALA A 101 -25.27 -32.01 -15.69
N ALA A 102 -24.64 -33.04 -15.12
CA ALA A 102 -24.19 -34.23 -15.80
C ALA A 102 -25.38 -34.98 -16.43
N GLY A 103 -25.18 -35.49 -17.64
CA GLY A 103 -26.08 -36.41 -18.31
C GLY A 103 -25.29 -37.38 -19.16
N ASN A 104 -24.63 -38.34 -18.51
CA ASN A 104 -24.12 -39.53 -19.18
C ASN A 104 -25.20 -40.62 -19.13
N SER A 105 -25.47 -41.27 -20.27
CA SER A 105 -25.51 -42.73 -20.48
C SER A 105 -26.63 -43.15 -21.43
N GLY A 106 -26.28 -43.97 -22.43
CA GLY A 106 -27.19 -44.95 -23.06
C GLY A 106 -27.41 -44.79 -24.54
#